data_AF-A0A9W6QD46-F1
#
_entry.id   AF-A0A9W6QD46-F1
#
_cell.length_a   1.000
_cell.length_b   1.000
_cell.length_c   1.000
_cell.angle_alpha   90.00
_cell.angle_beta   90.00
_cell.angle_gamma   90.00
#
_symmetry.space_group_name_H-M   'P 1'
#
loop_
_entity.id
_entity.type
_entity.pdbx_description
1 polymer ?
#
loop_
_entity_poly.entity_id
_entity_poly.type
_entity_poly.pdbx_seq_one_letter_code
_entity_poly.pdbx_strand_id
1 'polypeptide(L)'
;MHLDDAAELRRRYTGESRCGAKAELRRLPAGDPLIPRSSGDQEFLEAEVLRGLLEYPSTYTTRPFRVLWVIPRPTGMTIRFAADADADGLTDFVAWGLFPAGGEDDMRGIPGLRLVNAGHNRMDVGLLGTRARIRLEGVPSTSWREVEAVRQRAAGDAGETAPFRHPELTLSEKAFTQRHSWLVEARRGTAALGSALLRRLGLFRTAADWHDMAGYTKYSDTFAFRMTFTKEMLTSHAEFLRQLTQPDCGIPIVQRMAACSCATGGTDCRLYLTCQPPYEGRVELQFATSWECSASEIAEVLRYAGSPESDIARYVPLRPGLACRHDRAIHGRTLQFLQGLAGSRRAQRAEAAPTDSAGMGTK
;
A
#
# COMPACT_ATOMS: atom_id res chain seq x y z
N MET A 1 1.07 -31.37 -3.04
CA MET A 1 0.06 -30.62 -2.26
C MET A 1 -1.26 -30.63 -3.00
N HIS A 2 -2.39 -30.84 -2.32
CA HIS A 2 -3.72 -30.86 -2.95
C HIS A 2 -4.15 -29.44 -3.36
N LEU A 3 -4.98 -29.29 -4.41
CA LEU A 3 -5.38 -27.98 -4.94
C LEU A 3 -6.08 -27.11 -3.88
N ASP A 4 -6.87 -27.71 -2.99
CA ASP A 4 -7.53 -26.99 -1.90
C ASP A 4 -6.54 -26.38 -0.91
N ASP A 5 -5.52 -27.13 -0.51
CA ASP A 5 -4.48 -26.67 0.42
C ASP A 5 -3.64 -25.57 -0.24
N ALA A 6 -3.30 -25.76 -1.51
CA ALA A 6 -2.58 -24.78 -2.33
C ALA A 6 -3.35 -23.47 -2.45
N ALA A 7 -4.67 -23.56 -2.71
CA ALA A 7 -5.53 -22.39 -2.82
C ALA A 7 -5.67 -21.66 -1.48
N GLU A 8 -5.82 -22.38 -0.37
CA GLU A 8 -5.89 -21.78 0.95
C GLU A 8 -4.56 -21.11 1.32
N LEU A 9 -3.42 -21.73 1.01
CA LEU A 9 -2.11 -21.15 1.26
C LEU A 9 -1.91 -19.88 0.43
N ARG A 10 -2.16 -19.92 -0.89
CA ARG A 10 -2.10 -18.72 -1.75
C ARG A 10 -3.00 -17.61 -1.22
N ARG A 11 -4.25 -17.94 -0.89
CA ARG A 11 -5.26 -17.00 -0.35
C ARG A 11 -4.75 -16.19 0.83
N ARG A 12 -4.05 -16.85 1.77
CA ARG A 12 -3.52 -16.17 2.96
C ARG A 12 -2.50 -15.10 2.63
N TYR A 13 -1.65 -15.34 1.63
CA TYR A 13 -0.56 -14.43 1.27
C TYR A 13 -1.03 -13.34 0.32
N THR A 14 -2.01 -13.61 -0.52
CA THR A 14 -2.46 -12.69 -1.57
C THR A 14 -3.75 -11.93 -1.22
N GLY A 15 -4.51 -12.42 -0.23
CA GLY A 15 -5.83 -11.86 0.14
C GLY A 15 -6.97 -12.25 -0.81
N GLU A 16 -6.69 -13.04 -1.86
CA GLU A 16 -7.70 -13.46 -2.85
C GLU A 16 -8.92 -14.15 -2.21
N SER A 17 -10.00 -14.32 -2.98
CA SER A 17 -11.05 -15.27 -2.57
C SER A 17 -10.57 -16.72 -2.80
N ARG A 18 -11.11 -17.69 -2.06
CA ARG A 18 -10.74 -19.11 -2.26
C ARG A 18 -11.01 -19.57 -3.70
N CYS A 19 -12.13 -19.17 -4.29
CA CYS A 19 -12.46 -19.48 -5.69
C CYS A 19 -11.51 -18.79 -6.66
N GLY A 20 -11.13 -17.53 -6.40
CA GLY A 20 -10.15 -16.78 -7.19
C GLY A 20 -8.78 -17.46 -7.18
N ALA A 21 -8.27 -17.78 -5.99
CA ALA A 21 -6.99 -18.49 -5.83
C ALA A 21 -6.98 -19.83 -6.57
N LYS A 22 -8.05 -20.63 -6.49
CA LYS A 22 -8.19 -21.88 -7.27
C LYS A 22 -8.16 -21.62 -8.78
N ALA A 23 -8.85 -20.58 -9.24
CA ALA A 23 -8.90 -20.25 -10.66
C ALA A 23 -7.53 -19.82 -11.19
N GLU A 24 -6.77 -19.02 -10.44
CA GLU A 24 -5.41 -18.62 -10.82
C GLU A 24 -4.45 -19.80 -10.77
N LEU A 25 -4.50 -20.66 -9.74
CA LEU A 25 -3.65 -21.85 -9.65
C LEU A 25 -3.87 -22.82 -10.82
N ARG A 26 -5.11 -22.98 -11.31
CA ARG A 26 -5.39 -23.81 -12.50
C ARG A 26 -4.82 -23.26 -13.80
N ARG A 27 -4.53 -21.96 -13.86
CA ARG A 27 -3.91 -21.31 -15.03
C ARG A 27 -2.39 -21.35 -14.98
N LEU A 28 -1.80 -21.64 -13.83
CA LEU A 28 -0.36 -21.76 -13.72
C LEU A 28 0.14 -23.05 -14.39
N PRO A 29 1.28 -23.01 -15.08
CA PRO A 29 2.00 -24.21 -15.49
C PRO A 29 2.23 -25.16 -14.31
N ALA A 30 2.24 -26.47 -14.59
CA ALA A 30 2.57 -27.45 -13.57
C ALA A 30 4.01 -27.23 -13.07
N GLY A 31 4.18 -27.13 -11.75
CA GLY A 31 5.47 -26.89 -11.11
C GLY A 31 5.81 -25.42 -10.86
N ASP A 32 5.03 -24.48 -11.39
CA ASP A 32 5.20 -23.06 -11.06
C ASP A 32 4.91 -22.81 -9.56
N PRO A 33 5.61 -21.83 -8.93
CA PRO A 33 5.35 -21.47 -7.55
C PRO A 33 3.93 -20.94 -7.39
N LEU A 34 3.33 -21.21 -6.22
CA LEU A 34 1.95 -20.83 -5.91
C LEU A 34 1.69 -19.34 -6.04
N ILE A 35 2.72 -18.53 -5.80
CA ILE A 35 2.74 -17.10 -6.08
C ILE A 35 3.85 -16.90 -7.13
N PRO A 36 3.48 -16.68 -8.40
CA PRO A 36 4.47 -16.50 -9.46
C PRO A 36 5.37 -15.31 -9.17
N ARG A 37 6.58 -15.33 -9.69
CA ARG A 37 7.52 -14.19 -9.64
C ARG A 37 7.39 -13.37 -10.93
N SER A 38 7.62 -12.06 -10.83
CA SER A 38 7.92 -11.21 -11.98
C SER A 38 9.43 -11.15 -12.19
N SER A 39 9.85 -10.51 -13.29
CA SER A 39 11.25 -10.23 -13.59
C SER A 39 11.37 -8.90 -14.33
N GLY A 40 12.56 -8.30 -14.30
CA GLY A 40 12.89 -7.11 -15.08
C GLY A 40 12.01 -5.91 -14.73
N ASP A 41 11.48 -5.22 -15.74
CA ASP A 41 10.69 -4.00 -15.51
C ASP A 41 9.36 -4.23 -14.80
N GLN A 42 8.77 -5.43 -14.91
CA GLN A 42 7.56 -5.76 -14.15
C GLN A 42 7.88 -5.87 -12.66
N GLU A 43 9.00 -6.51 -12.31
CA GLU A 43 9.47 -6.60 -10.93
C GLU A 43 9.80 -5.22 -10.36
N PHE A 44 10.47 -4.38 -11.15
CA PHE A 44 10.77 -2.99 -10.78
C PHE A 44 9.50 -2.17 -10.56
N LEU A 45 8.54 -2.20 -11.48
CA LEU A 45 7.28 -1.46 -11.35
C LEU A 45 6.52 -1.88 -10.07
N GLU A 46 6.48 -3.17 -9.76
CA GLU A 46 5.82 -3.66 -8.55
C GLU A 46 6.52 -3.18 -7.27
N ALA A 47 7.85 -3.17 -7.27
CA ALA A 47 8.62 -2.66 -6.14
C ALA A 47 8.43 -1.15 -5.93
N GLU A 48 8.39 -0.36 -7.01
CA GLU A 48 8.12 1.07 -6.94
C GLU A 48 6.69 1.36 -6.47
N VAL A 49 5.70 0.55 -6.89
CA VAL A 49 4.35 0.65 -6.34
C VAL A 49 4.36 0.42 -4.84
N LEU A 50 5.03 -0.63 -4.35
CA LEU A 50 5.13 -0.85 -2.90
C LEU A 50 5.74 0.37 -2.19
N ARG A 51 6.82 0.97 -2.71
CA ARG A 51 7.41 2.18 -2.12
C ARG A 51 6.41 3.32 -2.04
N GLY A 52 5.66 3.56 -3.12
CA GLY A 52 4.57 4.55 -3.12
C GLY A 52 3.51 4.26 -2.06
N LEU A 53 3.14 2.98 -1.84
CA LEU A 53 2.21 2.60 -0.78
C LEU A 53 2.79 2.81 0.63
N LEU A 54 4.09 2.62 0.81
CA LEU A 54 4.79 2.78 2.09
C LEU A 54 4.98 4.25 2.45
N GLU A 55 5.34 5.09 1.49
CA GLU A 55 5.68 6.50 1.72
C GLU A 55 4.45 7.39 1.91
N TYR A 56 3.29 6.96 1.40
CA TYR A 56 2.04 7.70 1.60
C TYR A 56 1.23 7.07 2.76
N PRO A 57 1.07 7.77 3.89
CA PRO A 57 0.46 7.20 5.08
C PRO A 57 -1.01 6.83 4.82
N SER A 58 -1.31 5.54 5.01
CA SER A 58 -2.68 5.02 5.12
C SER A 58 -2.86 4.44 6.52
N THR A 59 -2.76 5.30 7.52
CA THR A 59 -2.96 4.92 8.92
C THR A 59 -4.42 4.65 9.19
N TYR A 60 -4.69 3.71 10.09
CA TYR A 60 -6.02 3.36 10.59
C TYR A 60 -6.99 2.76 9.56
N THR A 61 -6.53 1.72 8.89
CA THR A 61 -7.40 0.75 8.21
C THR A 61 -7.04 -0.63 8.73
N THR A 62 -8.01 -1.55 8.74
CA THR A 62 -7.76 -2.95 9.06
C THR A 62 -7.06 -3.71 7.92
N ARG A 63 -6.71 -3.04 6.81
CA ARG A 63 -6.15 -3.65 5.60
C ARG A 63 -4.76 -3.08 5.29
N PRO A 64 -3.74 -3.92 4.97
CA PRO A 64 -2.39 -3.43 4.70
C PRO A 64 -2.43 -2.41 3.57
N PHE A 65 -2.11 -1.15 3.87
CA PHE A 65 -2.12 -0.03 2.93
C PHE A 65 -3.42 0.10 2.11
N ARG A 66 -4.57 -0.21 2.73
CA ARG A 66 -5.91 -0.25 2.08
C ARG A 66 -6.04 -1.27 0.94
N VAL A 67 -5.12 -2.21 0.81
CA VAL A 67 -5.18 -3.28 -0.19
C VAL A 67 -6.04 -4.42 0.35
N LEU A 68 -7.11 -4.76 -0.38
CA LEU A 68 -7.95 -5.93 -0.10
C LEU A 68 -7.23 -7.21 -0.51
N TRP A 69 -6.71 -7.21 -1.73
CA TRP A 69 -6.03 -8.36 -2.30
C TRP A 69 -5.16 -7.96 -3.47
N VAL A 70 -4.24 -8.87 -3.78
CA VAL A 70 -3.35 -8.82 -4.92
C VAL A 70 -3.54 -10.11 -5.71
N ILE A 71 -3.69 -10.03 -7.03
CA ILE A 71 -3.68 -11.20 -7.92
C ILE A 71 -2.36 -11.17 -8.69
N PRO A 72 -1.32 -11.88 -8.19
CA PRO A 72 -0.04 -11.95 -8.87
C PRO A 72 -0.12 -12.91 -10.07
N ARG A 73 0.42 -12.46 -11.22
CA ARG A 73 0.64 -13.26 -12.43
C ARG A 73 2.10 -13.10 -12.89
N PRO A 74 2.63 -14.00 -13.75
CA PRO A 74 4.01 -13.86 -14.23
C PRO A 74 4.30 -12.54 -14.95
N THR A 75 3.36 -12.09 -15.78
CA THR A 75 3.54 -10.91 -16.67
C THR A 75 2.85 -9.64 -16.17
N GLY A 76 2.27 -9.67 -14.98
CA GLY A 76 1.50 -8.54 -14.47
C GLY A 76 0.85 -8.83 -13.13
N MET A 77 0.07 -7.86 -12.65
CA MET A 77 -0.58 -7.95 -11.35
C MET A 77 -1.85 -7.12 -11.32
N THR A 78 -2.84 -7.59 -10.58
CA THR A 78 -4.00 -6.78 -10.19
C THR A 78 -3.92 -6.47 -8.70
N ILE A 79 -4.11 -5.21 -8.30
CA ILE A 79 -4.25 -4.79 -6.91
C ILE A 79 -5.67 -4.26 -6.75
N ARG A 80 -6.41 -4.80 -5.78
CA ARG A 80 -7.71 -4.26 -5.39
C ARG A 80 -7.58 -3.48 -4.11
N PHE A 81 -7.95 -2.21 -4.16
CA PHE A 81 -8.04 -1.34 -3.00
C PHE A 81 -9.43 -1.37 -2.36
N ALA A 82 -9.46 -1.08 -1.07
CA ALA A 82 -10.64 -0.76 -0.30
C ALA A 82 -10.85 0.76 -0.31
N ALA A 83 -11.86 1.22 -1.06
CA ALA A 83 -12.28 2.62 -1.00
C ALA A 83 -12.81 2.99 0.40
N ASP A 84 -13.37 2.01 1.13
CA ASP A 84 -13.95 2.17 2.47
C ASP A 84 -14.78 3.46 2.58
N ALA A 85 -14.71 4.17 3.71
CA ALA A 85 -15.46 5.42 3.91
C ALA A 85 -14.75 6.67 3.32
N ASP A 86 -13.53 6.52 2.79
CA ASP A 86 -12.71 7.62 2.26
C ASP A 86 -12.23 7.31 0.82
N ALA A 87 -13.20 7.21 -0.09
CA ALA A 87 -12.99 7.02 -1.52
C ALA A 87 -12.07 8.10 -2.11
N ASP A 88 -12.27 9.35 -1.70
CA ASP A 88 -11.49 10.49 -2.15
C ASP A 88 -10.02 10.35 -1.73
N GLY A 89 -9.77 9.98 -0.48
CA GLY A 89 -8.42 9.68 0.00
C GLY A 89 -7.74 8.53 -0.68
N LEU A 90 -8.49 7.52 -1.13
CA LEU A 90 -7.89 6.44 -1.89
C LEU A 90 -7.39 6.97 -3.24
N THR A 91 -8.21 7.77 -3.91
CA THR A 91 -7.84 8.36 -5.20
C THR A 91 -6.65 9.30 -5.04
N ASP A 92 -6.65 10.16 -4.03
CA ASP A 92 -5.53 11.06 -3.75
C ASP A 92 -4.26 10.26 -3.45
N PHE A 93 -4.35 9.23 -2.61
CA PHE A 93 -3.25 8.30 -2.34
C PHE A 93 -2.69 7.69 -3.63
N VAL A 94 -3.55 7.18 -4.52
CA VAL A 94 -3.11 6.59 -5.79
C VAL A 94 -2.48 7.67 -6.69
N ALA A 95 -3.10 8.85 -6.79
CA ALA A 95 -2.64 9.92 -7.67
C ALA A 95 -1.32 10.55 -7.21
N TRP A 96 -1.14 10.77 -5.91
CA TRP A 96 0.04 11.42 -5.33
C TRP A 96 1.14 10.43 -4.95
N GLY A 97 0.76 9.21 -4.58
CA GLY A 97 1.69 8.15 -4.19
C GLY A 97 2.29 7.40 -5.37
N LEU A 98 1.55 7.23 -6.47
CA LEU A 98 2.04 6.45 -7.62
C LEU A 98 2.45 7.31 -8.82
N PHE A 99 1.73 8.38 -9.15
CA PHE A 99 2.05 9.16 -10.34
C PHE A 99 3.08 10.25 -10.05
N PRO A 100 4.04 10.48 -10.98
CA PRO A 100 5.11 11.45 -10.80
C PRO A 100 4.57 12.83 -10.42
N ALA A 101 5.20 13.51 -9.48
CA ALA A 101 4.92 14.89 -9.10
C ALA A 101 6.18 15.53 -8.49
N GLY A 102 6.39 16.83 -8.68
CA GLY A 102 7.58 17.52 -8.18
C GLY A 102 8.64 17.73 -9.26
N GLY A 103 9.82 18.14 -8.83
CA GLY A 103 10.91 18.59 -9.68
C GLY A 103 12.13 17.67 -9.70
N GLU A 104 13.27 18.25 -10.09
CA GLU A 104 14.56 17.57 -10.24
C GLU A 104 15.08 16.93 -8.96
N ASP A 105 14.83 17.53 -7.78
CA ASP A 105 15.40 17.08 -6.50
C ASP A 105 14.36 16.44 -5.54
N ASP A 106 13.06 16.54 -5.83
CA ASP A 106 11.98 16.15 -4.90
C ASP A 106 10.84 15.35 -5.55
N MET A 107 11.13 14.68 -6.67
CA MET A 107 10.16 13.85 -7.39
C MET A 107 9.54 12.79 -6.47
N ARG A 108 8.21 12.85 -6.35
CA ARG A 108 7.35 11.85 -5.73
C ARG A 108 6.73 10.96 -6.80
N GLY A 109 6.23 9.79 -6.38
CA GLY A 109 5.64 8.82 -7.29
C GLY A 109 6.69 8.10 -8.14
N ILE A 110 6.24 7.47 -9.23
CA ILE A 110 7.04 6.57 -10.06
C ILE A 110 7.32 7.23 -11.41
N PRO A 111 8.55 7.75 -11.66
CA PRO A 111 8.92 8.30 -12.95
C PRO A 111 8.59 7.34 -14.11
N GLY A 112 7.95 7.86 -15.15
CA GLY A 112 7.50 7.09 -16.31
C GLY A 112 6.21 6.30 -16.10
N LEU A 113 5.56 6.34 -14.94
CA LEU A 113 4.25 5.72 -14.77
C LEU A 113 3.18 6.50 -15.53
N ARG A 114 2.42 5.79 -16.37
CA ARG A 114 1.35 6.34 -17.20
C ARG A 114 0.06 5.57 -17.02
N LEU A 115 -1.04 6.28 -17.19
CA LEU A 115 -2.37 5.73 -17.29
C LEU A 115 -2.56 5.19 -18.71
N VAL A 116 -2.74 3.87 -18.82
CA VAL A 116 -3.01 3.19 -20.08
C VAL A 116 -4.50 3.20 -20.36
N ASN A 117 -5.31 2.93 -19.33
CA ASN A 117 -6.77 2.95 -19.42
C ASN A 117 -7.38 3.28 -18.05
N ALA A 118 -8.55 3.92 -18.04
CA ALA A 118 -9.34 4.16 -16.82
C ALA A 118 -10.84 4.09 -17.12
N GLY A 119 -11.59 3.39 -16.26
CA GLY A 119 -13.03 3.26 -16.36
C GLY A 119 -13.57 2.20 -15.41
N HIS A 120 -14.87 2.25 -15.09
CA HIS A 120 -15.55 1.24 -14.25
C HIS A 120 -14.84 0.90 -12.93
N ASN A 121 -14.37 1.92 -12.20
CA ASN A 121 -13.61 1.80 -10.95
C ASN A 121 -12.33 0.95 -11.07
N ARG A 122 -11.71 1.02 -12.25
CA ARG A 122 -10.48 0.33 -12.61
C ARG A 122 -9.57 1.26 -13.39
N MET A 123 -8.28 1.11 -13.17
CA MET A 123 -7.22 1.76 -13.93
C MET A 123 -6.18 0.73 -14.32
N ASP A 124 -5.73 0.75 -15.56
CA ASP A 124 -4.52 0.03 -15.97
C ASP A 124 -3.40 1.07 -16.10
N VAL A 125 -2.31 0.85 -15.37
CA VAL A 125 -1.11 1.70 -15.40
C VAL A 125 0.06 0.94 -15.98
N GLY A 126 1.00 1.66 -16.59
CA GLY A 126 2.17 1.08 -17.22
C GLY A 126 3.40 1.94 -17.08
N LEU A 127 4.56 1.28 -17.03
CA LEU A 127 5.84 1.96 -17.07
C LEU A 127 6.22 2.25 -18.52
N LEU A 128 6.47 3.52 -18.81
CA LEU A 128 6.80 4.03 -20.14
C LEU A 128 7.99 3.28 -20.75
N GLY A 129 7.92 2.99 -22.06
CA GLY A 129 8.99 2.29 -22.78
C GLY A 129 9.08 0.78 -22.50
N THR A 130 8.21 0.24 -21.65
CA THR A 130 8.24 -1.18 -21.25
C THR A 130 6.89 -1.86 -21.44
N ARG A 131 6.87 -3.19 -21.24
CA ARG A 131 5.65 -4.00 -21.17
C ARG A 131 5.09 -4.15 -19.75
N ALA A 132 5.74 -3.55 -18.74
CA ALA A 132 5.32 -3.68 -17.35
C ALA A 132 3.98 -2.99 -17.11
N ARG A 133 3.01 -3.70 -16.52
CA ARG A 133 1.64 -3.21 -16.30
C ARG A 133 1.11 -3.68 -14.95
N ILE A 134 0.32 -2.81 -14.32
CA ILE A 134 -0.46 -3.16 -13.12
C ILE A 134 -1.88 -2.67 -13.33
N ARG A 135 -2.85 -3.50 -12.93
CA ARG A 135 -4.24 -3.10 -12.84
C ARG A 135 -4.57 -2.70 -11.41
N LEU A 136 -5.10 -1.51 -11.24
CA LEU A 136 -5.59 -0.99 -9.97
C LEU A 136 -7.12 -1.03 -10.01
N GLU A 137 -7.73 -1.71 -9.04
CA GLU A 137 -9.18 -1.82 -8.93
C GLU A 137 -9.66 -1.18 -7.62
N GLY A 138 -10.87 -0.65 -7.63
CA GLY A 138 -11.49 -0.05 -6.45
C GLY A 138 -11.23 1.44 -6.31
N VAL A 139 -10.49 2.03 -7.25
CA VAL A 139 -10.30 3.49 -7.38
C VAL A 139 -11.56 4.08 -8.02
N PRO A 140 -12.33 4.94 -7.34
CA PRO A 140 -13.59 5.47 -7.86
C PRO A 140 -13.40 6.33 -9.12
N SER A 141 -14.10 6.00 -10.21
CA SER A 141 -13.93 6.69 -11.50
C SER A 141 -14.25 8.19 -11.45
N THR A 142 -15.23 8.61 -10.66
CA THR A 142 -15.61 10.03 -10.55
C THR A 142 -14.54 10.81 -9.81
N SER A 143 -14.14 10.33 -8.63
CA SER A 143 -13.04 10.91 -7.85
C SER A 143 -11.73 10.95 -8.66
N TRP A 144 -11.42 9.91 -9.43
CA TRP A 144 -10.24 9.90 -10.30
C TRP A 144 -10.25 11.03 -11.34
N ARG A 145 -11.39 11.23 -12.03
CA ARG A 145 -11.53 12.30 -13.02
C ARG A 145 -11.34 13.68 -12.41
N GLU A 146 -11.86 13.90 -11.20
CA GLU A 146 -11.67 15.16 -10.46
C GLU A 146 -10.19 15.41 -10.15
N VAL A 147 -9.48 14.41 -9.60
CA VAL A 147 -8.06 14.52 -9.26
C VAL A 147 -7.20 14.71 -10.51
N GLU A 148 -7.54 14.02 -11.61
CA GLU A 148 -6.88 14.19 -12.90
C GLU A 148 -7.03 15.64 -13.40
N ALA A 149 -8.24 16.22 -13.32
CA ALA A 149 -8.50 17.61 -13.70
C ALA A 149 -7.76 18.62 -12.81
N VAL A 150 -7.77 18.43 -11.48
CA VAL A 150 -7.03 19.28 -10.52
C VAL A 150 -5.55 19.33 -10.89
N ARG A 151 -4.94 18.17 -11.11
CA ARG A 151 -3.50 18.07 -11.40
C ARG A 151 -3.15 18.55 -12.81
N GLN A 152 -4.05 18.41 -13.79
CA GLN A 152 -3.88 19.02 -15.10
C GLN A 152 -3.88 20.55 -15.03
N ARG A 153 -4.81 21.14 -14.27
CA ARG A 153 -4.86 22.60 -14.06
C ARG A 153 -3.59 23.10 -13.36
N ALA A 154 -3.21 22.48 -12.24
CA ALA A 154 -2.02 22.87 -11.49
C ALA A 154 -0.72 22.77 -12.32
N ALA A 155 -0.60 21.74 -13.16
CA ALA A 155 0.53 21.65 -14.10
C ALA A 155 0.50 22.78 -15.14
N GLY A 156 -0.67 23.08 -15.71
CA GLY A 156 -0.85 24.19 -16.65
C GLY A 156 -0.50 25.56 -16.05
N ASP A 157 -0.93 25.83 -14.83
CA ASP A 157 -0.62 27.06 -14.09
C ASP A 157 0.90 27.21 -13.83
N ALA A 158 1.61 26.09 -13.70
CA ALA A 158 3.07 26.04 -13.56
C ALA A 158 3.82 26.03 -14.92
N GLY A 159 3.12 26.04 -16.06
CA GLY A 159 3.73 25.91 -17.39
C GLY A 159 4.27 24.50 -17.69
N GLU A 160 3.80 23.49 -16.96
CA GLU A 160 4.19 22.09 -17.09
C GLU A 160 3.07 21.24 -17.72
N THR A 161 3.36 19.97 -17.98
CA THR A 161 2.35 18.98 -18.44
C THR A 161 2.16 17.89 -17.40
N ALA A 162 0.90 17.62 -17.04
CA ALA A 162 0.60 16.55 -16.10
C ALA A 162 1.01 15.16 -16.67
N PRO A 163 1.69 14.31 -15.89
CA PRO A 163 2.31 13.12 -16.43
C PRO A 163 1.34 11.99 -16.76
N PHE A 164 0.09 12.01 -16.26
CA PHE A 164 -0.82 10.86 -16.32
C PHE A 164 -0.93 10.19 -17.68
N ARG A 165 -1.06 10.98 -18.74
CA ARG A 165 -1.24 10.50 -20.12
C ARG A 165 -0.17 11.03 -21.07
N HIS A 166 0.87 11.67 -20.53
CA HIS A 166 1.93 12.23 -21.36
C HIS A 166 2.72 11.10 -22.03
N PRO A 167 2.95 11.14 -23.35
CA PRO A 167 3.51 10.00 -24.10
C PRO A 167 5.01 9.80 -23.82
N GLU A 168 5.69 10.78 -23.21
CA GLU A 168 7.10 10.72 -22.85
C GLU A 168 7.31 11.07 -21.38
N LEU A 169 8.54 10.92 -20.87
CA LEU A 169 8.95 11.56 -19.62
C LEU A 169 8.78 13.08 -19.75
N THR A 170 8.19 13.72 -18.74
CA THR A 170 8.18 15.19 -18.62
C THR A 170 9.60 15.71 -18.40
N LEU A 171 9.78 17.03 -18.55
CA LEU A 171 11.09 17.65 -18.29
C LEU A 171 11.59 17.38 -16.87
N SER A 172 10.70 17.50 -15.88
CA SER A 172 11.00 17.24 -14.47
C SER A 172 11.37 15.78 -14.22
N GLU A 173 10.67 14.82 -14.84
CA GLU A 173 11.03 13.40 -14.77
C GLU A 173 12.40 13.12 -15.43
N LYS A 174 12.69 13.74 -16.58
CA LYS A 174 13.99 13.61 -17.27
C LYS A 174 15.12 14.15 -16.39
N ALA A 175 14.96 15.34 -15.82
CA ALA A 175 15.95 15.97 -14.94
C ALA A 175 16.22 15.10 -13.69
N PHE A 176 15.17 14.66 -13.00
CA PHE A 176 15.29 13.80 -11.82
C PHE A 176 16.00 12.48 -12.14
N THR A 177 15.59 11.78 -13.19
CA THR A 177 16.18 10.46 -13.54
C THR A 177 17.63 10.56 -13.97
N GLN A 178 18.04 11.68 -14.58
CA GLN A 178 19.45 11.93 -14.93
C GLN A 178 20.29 12.23 -13.69
N ARG A 179 19.83 13.15 -12.83
CA ARG A 179 20.56 13.57 -11.62
C ARG A 179 20.65 12.45 -10.57
N HIS A 180 19.57 11.69 -10.41
CA HIS A 180 19.42 10.65 -9.40
C HIS A 180 19.47 9.23 -10.00
N SER A 181 20.23 9.04 -11.08
CA SER A 181 20.41 7.73 -11.73
C SER A 181 20.87 6.63 -10.76
N TRP A 182 21.80 6.96 -9.86
CA TRP A 182 22.27 6.06 -8.79
C TRP A 182 21.14 5.54 -7.89
N LEU A 183 20.11 6.36 -7.63
CA LEU A 183 18.96 5.98 -6.82
C LEU A 183 18.07 4.99 -7.56
N VAL A 184 17.85 5.22 -8.87
CA VAL A 184 17.11 4.30 -9.74
C VAL A 184 17.81 2.95 -9.81
N GLU A 185 19.14 2.94 -9.96
CA GLU A 185 19.95 1.72 -9.96
C GLU A 185 19.86 0.97 -8.62
N ALA A 186 20.00 1.67 -7.49
CA ALA A 186 19.87 1.05 -6.17
C ALA A 186 18.46 0.47 -5.92
N ARG A 187 17.41 1.18 -6.39
CA ARG A 187 16.02 0.67 -6.32
C ARG A 187 15.80 -0.55 -7.21
N ARG A 188 16.47 -0.63 -8.36
CA ARG A 188 16.47 -1.84 -9.21
C ARG A 188 17.15 -3.03 -8.53
N GLY A 189 18.24 -2.82 -7.80
CA GLY A 189 18.90 -3.89 -7.03
C GLY A 189 17.97 -4.57 -6.02
N THR A 190 17.03 -3.81 -5.45
CA THR A 190 16.06 -4.31 -4.45
C THR A 190 14.66 -4.59 -5.01
N ALA A 191 14.48 -4.54 -6.33
CA ALA A 191 13.19 -4.74 -6.99
C ALA A 191 12.59 -6.11 -6.68
N ALA A 192 13.41 -7.16 -6.68
CA ALA A 192 12.96 -8.52 -6.38
C ALA A 192 12.32 -8.66 -5.00
N LEU A 193 12.89 -8.02 -3.98
CA LEU A 193 12.32 -8.01 -2.64
C LEU A 193 11.01 -7.21 -2.61
N GLY A 194 11.01 -6.00 -3.18
CA GLY A 194 9.82 -5.14 -3.19
C GLY A 194 8.63 -5.80 -3.90
N SER A 195 8.86 -6.40 -5.07
CA SER A 195 7.85 -7.20 -5.77
C SER A 195 7.38 -8.38 -4.93
N ALA A 196 8.29 -9.16 -4.35
CA ALA A 196 7.93 -10.32 -3.54
C ALA A 196 7.05 -9.95 -2.34
N LEU A 197 7.36 -8.84 -1.66
CA LEU A 197 6.57 -8.27 -0.57
C LEU A 197 5.19 -7.83 -1.04
N LEU A 198 5.09 -7.07 -2.15
CA LEU A 198 3.80 -6.61 -2.66
C LEU A 198 2.89 -7.77 -3.07
N ARG A 199 3.43 -8.77 -3.76
CA ARG A 199 2.70 -9.98 -4.16
C ARG A 199 2.18 -10.79 -2.97
N ARG A 200 2.77 -10.61 -1.78
CA ARG A 200 2.44 -11.30 -0.53
C ARG A 200 1.88 -10.35 0.53
N LEU A 201 1.42 -9.17 0.14
CA LEU A 201 1.00 -8.14 1.08
C LEU A 201 -0.16 -8.61 1.97
N GLY A 202 -1.03 -9.50 1.46
CA GLY A 202 -2.10 -10.12 2.23
C GLY A 202 -1.62 -10.91 3.45
N LEU A 203 -0.38 -11.43 3.43
CA LEU A 203 0.22 -12.12 4.56
C LEU A 203 0.24 -11.24 5.81
N PHE A 204 0.55 -9.95 5.67
CA PHE A 204 0.62 -9.04 6.82
C PHE A 204 -0.70 -8.97 7.55
N ARG A 205 -1.83 -9.12 6.84
CA ARG A 205 -3.15 -9.17 7.47
C ARG A 205 -3.46 -10.53 8.08
N THR A 206 -3.11 -11.61 7.41
CA THR A 206 -3.55 -12.96 7.80
C THR A 206 -2.65 -13.61 8.86
N ALA A 207 -1.38 -13.20 8.92
CA ALA A 207 -0.39 -13.72 9.86
C ALA A 207 -0.27 -12.89 11.15
N ALA A 208 -0.97 -11.76 11.26
CA ALA A 208 -0.89 -10.88 12.42
C ALA A 208 -2.23 -10.18 12.71
N ASP A 209 -2.50 -9.89 13.99
CA ASP A 209 -3.75 -9.29 14.47
C ASP A 209 -3.56 -7.80 14.85
N TRP A 210 -2.78 -7.06 14.06
CA TRP A 210 -2.58 -5.61 14.23
C TRP A 210 -3.86 -4.81 13.90
N HIS A 211 -4.01 -3.63 14.51
CA HIS A 211 -5.12 -2.69 14.24
C HIS A 211 -4.70 -1.45 13.45
N ASP A 212 -3.41 -1.11 13.47
CA ASP A 212 -2.81 -0.10 12.59
C ASP A 212 -1.51 -0.65 11.96
N MET A 213 -1.27 -0.27 10.72
CA MET A 213 -0.06 -0.63 9.99
C MET A 213 0.44 0.59 9.24
N ALA A 214 1.68 0.98 9.54
CA ALA A 214 2.40 2.00 8.82
C ALA A 214 3.57 1.37 8.06
N GLY A 215 3.98 2.06 7.00
CA GLY A 215 5.10 1.67 6.16
C GLY A 215 6.04 2.84 5.99
N TYR A 216 7.27 2.55 5.59
CA TYR A 216 8.19 3.54 5.06
C TYR A 216 9.39 2.84 4.42
N THR A 217 10.12 3.56 3.58
CA THR A 217 11.41 3.14 3.04
C THR A 217 12.53 3.76 3.88
N LYS A 218 13.57 2.99 4.18
CA LYS A 218 14.83 3.56 4.70
C LYS A 218 15.88 3.43 3.63
N TYR A 219 16.51 4.54 3.29
CA TYR A 219 17.47 4.60 2.19
C TYR A 219 16.84 4.03 0.90
N SER A 220 17.62 3.40 0.04
CA SER A 220 17.16 2.76 -1.20
C SER A 220 16.86 1.27 -1.06
N ASP A 221 17.27 0.62 0.04
CA ASP A 221 17.38 -0.83 0.14
C ASP A 221 16.47 -1.50 1.17
N THR A 222 15.82 -0.73 2.04
CA THR A 222 15.09 -1.27 3.19
C THR A 222 13.59 -0.94 3.11
N PHE A 223 12.77 -1.98 3.16
CA PHE A 223 11.31 -1.88 3.28
C PHE A 223 10.93 -2.07 4.76
N ALA A 224 10.38 -1.03 5.38
CA ALA A 224 10.02 -1.05 6.79
C ALA A 224 8.51 -1.08 7.00
N PHE A 225 8.07 -1.94 7.92
CA PHE A 225 6.67 -2.12 8.29
C PHE A 225 6.55 -1.99 9.80
N ARG A 226 5.68 -1.09 10.26
CA ARG A 226 5.31 -0.96 11.67
C ARG A 226 3.88 -1.44 11.86
N MET A 227 3.71 -2.49 12.63
CA MET A 227 2.41 -3.04 13.00
C MET A 227 2.14 -2.68 14.46
N THR A 228 1.00 -2.05 14.69
CA THR A 228 0.54 -1.66 16.03
C THR A 228 -0.58 -2.59 16.48
N PHE A 229 -0.43 -3.15 17.68
CA PHE A 229 -1.31 -4.16 18.25
C PHE A 229 -1.99 -3.63 19.53
N THR A 230 -3.18 -4.14 19.82
CA THR A 230 -3.66 -4.14 21.21
C THR A 230 -2.80 -5.14 21.97
N LYS A 231 -2.39 -4.84 23.21
CA LYS A 231 -1.43 -5.69 23.96
C LYS A 231 -1.78 -7.19 23.97
N GLU A 232 -3.06 -7.50 24.11
CA GLU A 232 -3.60 -8.88 24.14
C GLU A 232 -3.55 -9.59 22.77
N MET A 233 -3.51 -8.81 21.70
CA MET A 233 -3.51 -9.27 20.31
C MET A 233 -2.09 -9.33 19.73
N LEU A 234 -1.06 -9.12 20.56
CA LEU A 234 0.33 -9.16 20.08
C LEU A 234 0.64 -10.55 19.51
N THR A 235 0.92 -10.58 18.21
CA THR A 235 1.23 -11.82 17.52
C THR A 235 2.65 -12.28 17.83
N SER A 236 2.84 -13.60 17.90
CA SER A 236 4.17 -14.19 18.03
C SER A 236 5.06 -13.82 16.84
N HIS A 237 6.20 -13.18 17.12
CA HIS A 237 7.20 -12.84 16.11
C HIS A 237 7.68 -14.07 15.35
N ALA A 238 7.95 -15.16 16.07
CA ALA A 238 8.45 -16.40 15.48
C ALA A 238 7.43 -17.01 14.50
N GLU A 239 6.15 -16.95 14.84
CA GLU A 239 5.08 -17.44 13.97
C GLU A 239 4.92 -16.56 12.72
N PHE A 240 4.94 -15.24 12.89
CA PHE A 240 4.92 -14.31 11.75
C PHE A 240 6.10 -14.55 10.81
N LEU A 241 7.32 -14.67 11.36
CA LEU A 241 8.52 -14.93 10.58
C LEU A 241 8.47 -16.28 9.86
N ARG A 242 8.00 -17.33 10.54
CA ARG A 242 7.83 -18.66 9.96
C ARG A 242 6.92 -18.64 8.73
N GLN A 243 5.86 -17.83 8.77
CA GLN A 243 4.99 -17.64 7.60
C GLN A 243 5.66 -16.76 6.55
N LEU A 244 6.29 -15.64 6.94
CA LEU A 244 6.99 -14.76 6.00
C LEU A 244 8.10 -15.48 5.20
N THR A 245 8.76 -16.46 5.80
CA THR A 245 9.84 -17.25 5.18
C THR A 245 9.42 -18.68 4.80
N GLN A 246 8.12 -18.94 4.66
CA GLN A 246 7.63 -20.28 4.33
C GLN A 246 8.14 -20.74 2.94
N PRO A 247 8.58 -21.99 2.74
CA PRO A 247 9.22 -22.40 1.48
C PRO A 247 8.40 -22.27 0.19
N ASP A 248 7.08 -22.51 0.24
CA ASP A 248 6.23 -22.57 -0.95
C ASP A 248 5.64 -21.20 -1.36
N CYS A 249 5.40 -20.33 -0.38
CA CYS A 249 4.71 -19.06 -0.54
C CYS A 249 5.43 -17.87 0.09
N GLY A 250 6.46 -18.08 0.89
CA GLY A 250 7.20 -17.02 1.58
C GLY A 250 8.25 -16.33 0.71
N ILE A 251 9.12 -15.60 1.38
CA ILE A 251 10.23 -14.84 0.80
C ILE A 251 11.54 -15.41 1.33
N PRO A 252 12.57 -15.65 0.49
CA PRO A 252 13.87 -16.14 0.92
C PRO A 252 14.70 -15.05 1.63
N ILE A 253 14.28 -14.70 2.84
CA ILE A 253 14.94 -13.75 3.73
C ILE A 253 15.29 -14.44 5.05
N VAL A 254 16.31 -13.92 5.72
CA VAL A 254 16.77 -14.45 7.01
C VAL A 254 16.85 -13.33 8.04
N GLN A 255 16.43 -13.61 9.27
CA GLN A 255 16.61 -12.69 10.39
C GLN A 255 18.12 -12.57 10.70
N ARG A 256 18.63 -11.34 10.72
CA ARG A 256 20.02 -11.05 11.10
C ARG A 256 20.14 -10.47 12.49
N MET A 257 19.15 -9.67 12.89
CA MET A 257 19.16 -8.97 14.15
C MET A 257 17.74 -8.87 14.69
N ALA A 258 17.61 -8.92 16.01
CA ALA A 258 16.37 -8.64 16.71
C ALA A 258 16.68 -7.78 17.94
N ALA A 259 15.98 -6.66 18.06
CA ALA A 259 15.82 -5.92 19.30
C ALA A 259 14.44 -6.28 19.85
N CYS A 260 14.36 -7.37 20.61
CA CYS A 260 13.11 -7.92 21.13
C CYS A 260 13.09 -7.84 22.66
N SER A 261 12.05 -7.21 23.20
CA SER A 261 11.84 -7.03 24.65
C SER A 261 10.61 -7.78 25.17
N CYS A 262 10.02 -8.69 24.37
CA CYS A 262 8.83 -9.45 24.77
C CYS A 262 9.03 -10.24 26.08
N ALA A 263 10.22 -10.84 26.27
CA ALA A 263 10.54 -11.60 27.48
C ALA A 263 10.55 -10.73 28.75
N THR A 264 10.78 -9.42 28.60
CA THR A 264 10.76 -8.44 29.69
C THR A 264 9.49 -7.60 29.72
N GLY A 265 8.45 -8.00 28.97
CA GLY A 265 7.17 -7.28 28.90
C GLY A 265 7.24 -5.93 28.17
N GLY A 266 8.25 -5.71 27.33
CA GLY A 266 8.36 -4.48 26.54
C GLY A 266 7.29 -4.37 25.44
N THR A 267 7.12 -3.15 24.95
CA THR A 267 5.99 -2.74 24.08
C THR A 267 6.40 -2.38 22.65
N ASP A 268 7.70 -2.41 22.35
CA ASP A 268 8.26 -2.17 21.01
C ASP A 268 9.36 -3.20 20.74
N CYS A 269 9.25 -3.89 19.61
CA CYS A 269 10.22 -4.87 19.15
C CYS A 269 10.55 -4.62 17.68
N ARG A 270 11.82 -4.79 17.31
CA ARG A 270 12.29 -4.60 15.93
C ARG A 270 13.06 -5.82 15.45
N LEU A 271 12.72 -6.30 14.26
CA LEU A 271 13.38 -7.41 13.60
C LEU A 271 13.95 -6.90 12.27
N TYR A 272 15.20 -7.27 11.99
CA TYR A 272 15.89 -6.90 10.76
C TYR A 272 16.20 -8.17 9.97
N LEU A 273 15.66 -8.24 8.76
CA LEU A 273 15.83 -9.34 7.83
C LEU A 273 16.59 -8.90 6.58
N THR A 274 17.35 -9.81 6.01
CA THR A 274 18.10 -9.58 4.76
C THR A 274 17.77 -10.65 3.75
N CYS A 275 17.67 -10.26 2.49
CA CYS A 275 17.65 -11.21 1.37
C CYS A 275 18.89 -12.12 1.39
N GLN A 276 18.70 -13.35 0.92
CA GLN A 276 19.82 -14.21 0.56
C GLN A 276 20.23 -13.94 -0.90
N PRO A 277 21.53 -14.06 -1.24
CA PRO A 277 21.98 -13.95 -2.62
C PRO A 277 21.19 -14.87 -3.58
N PRO A 278 20.94 -14.46 -4.82
CA PRO A 278 21.45 -13.26 -5.49
C PRO A 278 20.62 -11.99 -5.24
N TYR A 279 19.62 -12.03 -4.36
CA TYR A 279 18.72 -10.89 -4.13
C TYR A 279 19.31 -9.93 -3.10
N GLU A 280 19.03 -8.64 -3.30
CA GLU A 280 19.42 -7.58 -2.38
C GLU A 280 18.21 -7.01 -1.63
N GLY A 281 18.51 -6.24 -0.59
CA GLY A 281 17.53 -5.52 0.20
C GLY A 281 17.26 -6.11 1.58
N ARG A 282 16.54 -5.32 2.36
CA ARG A 282 16.28 -5.57 3.78
C ARG A 282 14.81 -5.35 4.09
N VAL A 283 14.34 -6.08 5.10
CA VAL A 283 13.02 -5.86 5.70
C VAL A 283 13.21 -5.49 7.15
N GLU A 284 12.60 -4.39 7.57
CA GLU A 284 12.47 -4.03 8.97
C GLU A 284 11.03 -4.25 9.41
N LEU A 285 10.85 -5.05 10.46
CA LEU A 285 9.54 -5.28 11.06
C LEU A 285 9.54 -4.67 12.46
N GLN A 286 8.67 -3.71 12.70
CA GLN A 286 8.43 -3.11 14.00
C GLN A 286 7.08 -3.58 14.55
N PHE A 287 7.08 -4.15 15.74
CA PHE A 287 5.91 -4.60 16.47
C PHE A 287 5.73 -3.69 17.67
N ALA A 288 4.70 -2.86 17.65
CA ALA A 288 4.40 -1.91 18.71
C ALA A 288 3.06 -2.26 19.36
N THR A 289 2.91 -2.03 20.67
CA THR A 289 1.60 -2.14 21.33
C THR A 289 1.06 -0.77 21.68
N SER A 290 -0.22 -0.52 21.40
CA SER A 290 -0.93 0.65 21.90
C SER A 290 -1.33 0.45 23.37
N TRP A 291 -1.66 1.57 24.01
CA TRP A 291 -2.23 1.57 25.36
C TRP A 291 -3.66 1.04 25.32
N GLU A 292 -4.06 0.23 26.31
CA GLU A 292 -5.40 -0.39 26.36
C GLU A 292 -6.52 0.66 26.35
N CYS A 293 -6.29 1.81 27.01
CA CYS A 293 -7.26 2.90 27.06
C CYS A 293 -7.51 3.59 25.71
N SER A 294 -6.63 3.38 24.71
CA SER A 294 -6.83 3.90 23.35
C SER A 294 -7.76 3.03 22.51
N ALA A 295 -8.16 1.83 22.97
CA ALA A 295 -8.94 0.88 22.18
C ALA A 295 -10.27 1.48 21.66
N SER A 296 -10.98 2.26 22.49
CA SER A 296 -12.23 2.90 22.06
C SER A 296 -12.01 3.92 20.95
N GLU A 297 -10.98 4.76 21.08
CA GLU A 297 -10.59 5.74 20.07
C GLU A 297 -10.16 5.05 18.77
N ILE A 298 -9.32 4.01 18.87
CA ILE A 298 -8.88 3.25 17.70
C ILE A 298 -10.09 2.63 16.99
N ALA A 299 -11.02 2.03 17.73
CA ALA A 299 -12.23 1.46 17.15
C ALA A 299 -13.12 2.54 16.47
N GLU A 300 -13.21 3.74 17.04
CA GLU A 300 -13.89 4.88 16.41
C GLU A 300 -13.21 5.35 15.14
N VAL A 301 -11.89 5.45 15.15
CA VAL A 301 -11.10 5.84 13.97
C VAL A 301 -11.23 4.79 12.86
N LEU A 302 -11.16 3.50 13.19
CA LEU A 302 -11.35 2.41 12.24
C LEU A 302 -12.76 2.39 11.65
N ARG A 303 -13.80 2.64 12.48
CA ARG A 303 -15.18 2.82 12.04
C ARG A 303 -15.30 3.99 11.06
N TYR A 304 -14.72 5.13 11.42
CA TYR A 304 -14.70 6.32 10.57
C TYR A 304 -13.99 6.07 9.24
N ALA A 305 -12.88 5.33 9.25
CA ALA A 305 -12.16 4.94 8.04
C ALA A 305 -12.93 3.92 7.18
N GLY A 306 -13.98 3.30 7.70
CA GLY A 306 -14.83 2.31 7.01
C GLY A 306 -14.32 0.87 7.10
N SER A 307 -13.54 0.55 8.13
CA SER A 307 -13.18 -0.84 8.42
C SER A 307 -14.43 -1.65 8.82
N PRO A 308 -14.52 -2.95 8.44
CA PRO A 308 -15.67 -3.79 8.83
C PRO A 308 -15.77 -3.98 10.34
N GLU A 309 -16.98 -3.96 10.90
CA GLU A 309 -17.19 -4.19 12.34
C GLU A 309 -16.63 -5.53 12.83
N SER A 310 -16.71 -6.57 12.00
CA SER A 310 -16.11 -7.87 12.32
C SER A 310 -14.59 -7.80 12.49
N ASP A 311 -13.92 -6.95 11.72
CA ASP A 311 -12.48 -6.77 11.79
C ASP A 311 -12.12 -5.90 13.00
N ILE A 312 -12.89 -4.85 13.27
CA ILE A 312 -12.70 -3.99 14.45
C ILE A 312 -12.85 -4.81 15.74
N ALA A 313 -13.93 -5.59 15.85
CA ALA A 313 -14.17 -6.46 17.00
C ALA A 313 -13.07 -7.50 17.19
N ARG A 314 -12.47 -7.98 16.08
CA ARG A 314 -11.37 -8.95 16.12
C ARG A 314 -10.05 -8.33 16.59
N TYR A 315 -9.66 -7.18 16.07
CA TYR A 315 -8.32 -6.61 16.30
C TYR A 315 -8.25 -5.59 17.44
N VAL A 316 -9.41 -5.05 17.85
CA VAL A 316 -9.55 -4.04 18.91
C VAL A 316 -10.66 -4.49 19.86
N PRO A 317 -10.45 -5.55 20.66
CA PRO A 317 -11.46 -6.03 21.58
C PRO A 317 -11.79 -4.96 22.62
N LEU A 318 -13.03 -4.47 22.61
CA LEU A 318 -13.51 -3.48 23.56
C LEU A 318 -13.91 -4.17 24.88
N ARG A 319 -13.28 -3.78 25.98
CA ARG A 319 -13.60 -4.29 27.32
C ARG A 319 -14.54 -3.34 28.05
N PRO A 320 -15.69 -3.82 28.57
CA PRO A 320 -16.51 -3.04 29.48
C PRO A 320 -15.71 -2.67 30.74
N GLY A 321 -15.77 -1.40 31.16
CA GLY A 321 -15.22 -0.96 32.45
C GLY A 321 -13.74 -0.53 32.46
N LEU A 322 -13.03 -0.58 31.32
CA LEU A 322 -11.70 0.03 31.19
C LEU A 322 -11.83 1.56 31.08
N ALA A 323 -11.97 2.23 32.23
CA ALA A 323 -11.91 3.68 32.29
C ALA A 323 -10.49 4.15 31.99
N CYS A 324 -10.33 4.95 30.93
CA CYS A 324 -9.08 5.64 30.68
C CYS A 324 -8.75 6.55 31.86
N ARG A 325 -7.53 6.44 32.41
CA ARG A 325 -7.04 7.31 33.49
C ARG A 325 -6.33 8.56 32.98
N HIS A 326 -6.18 8.70 31.66
CA HIS A 326 -5.62 9.89 31.03
C HIS A 326 -6.69 10.98 30.86
N ASP A 327 -6.25 12.22 30.74
CA ASP A 327 -7.11 13.34 30.36
C ASP A 327 -7.80 13.01 29.02
N ARG A 328 -9.09 13.36 28.89
CA ARG A 328 -9.85 13.24 27.63
C ARG A 328 -9.14 13.94 26.47
N ALA A 329 -8.38 15.01 26.71
CA ALA A 329 -7.60 15.70 25.68
C ALA A 329 -6.51 14.82 25.03
N ILE A 330 -6.15 13.70 25.65
CA ILE A 330 -5.18 12.74 25.11
C ILE A 330 -5.80 11.86 24.02
N HIS A 331 -7.13 11.71 24.03
CA HIS A 331 -7.89 10.88 23.09
C HIS A 331 -8.77 11.74 22.15
N GLY A 332 -8.93 11.33 20.90
CA GLY A 332 -9.84 11.94 19.92
C GLY A 332 -9.18 12.92 18.95
N ARG A 333 -7.90 13.27 19.17
CA ARG A 333 -7.13 14.13 18.24
C ARG A 333 -6.98 13.49 16.85
N THR A 334 -6.88 12.16 16.81
CA THR A 334 -6.73 11.41 15.55
C THR A 334 -7.99 11.50 14.71
N LEU A 335 -9.17 11.25 15.29
CA LEU A 335 -10.43 11.30 14.57
C LEU A 335 -10.71 12.72 14.03
N GLN A 336 -10.50 13.74 14.88
CA GLN A 336 -10.66 15.14 14.47
C GLN A 336 -9.71 15.52 13.32
N PHE A 337 -8.45 15.09 13.40
CA PHE A 337 -7.48 15.30 12.33
C PHE A 337 -7.95 14.68 11.01
N LEU A 338 -8.42 13.42 11.03
CA LEU A 338 -8.90 12.74 9.82
C LEU A 338 -10.15 13.40 9.23
N GLN A 339 -11.08 13.83 10.09
CA GLN A 339 -12.26 14.59 9.67
C GLN A 339 -11.90 15.92 9.02
N GLY A 340 -10.94 16.66 9.60
CA GLY A 340 -10.41 17.90 9.04
C GLY A 340 -9.74 17.67 7.68
N LEU A 341 -8.91 16.63 7.57
CA LEU A 341 -8.24 16.26 6.33
C LEU A 341 -9.24 15.87 5.23
N ALA A 342 -10.28 15.11 5.56
CA ALA A 342 -11.35 14.77 4.62
C ALA A 342 -12.15 16.03 4.18
N GLY A 343 -12.40 16.96 5.10
CA GLY A 343 -13.03 18.25 4.80
C GLY A 343 -12.20 19.10 3.83
N SER A 344 -10.89 19.24 4.11
CA SER A 344 -9.97 20.03 3.28
C SER A 344 -9.88 19.49 1.84
N ARG A 345 -9.79 18.17 1.66
CA ARG A 345 -9.77 17.55 0.33
C ARG A 345 -11.04 17.84 -0.48
N ARG A 346 -12.21 17.75 0.16
CA ARG A 346 -13.50 18.09 -0.50
C ARG A 346 -13.55 19.55 -0.92
N ALA A 347 -13.05 20.47 -0.09
CA ALA A 347 -12.95 21.89 -0.43
C ALA A 347 -12.04 22.12 -1.66
N GLN A 348 -10.83 21.56 -1.66
CA GLN A 348 -9.90 21.70 -2.79
C GLN A 348 -10.49 21.18 -4.11
N ARG A 349 -11.22 20.07 -4.06
CA ARG A 349 -11.89 19.52 -5.25
C ARG A 349 -13.05 20.37 -5.73
N ALA A 350 -13.83 20.96 -4.81
CA ALA A 350 -14.91 21.87 -5.17
C ALA A 350 -14.40 23.13 -5.87
N GLU A 351 -13.27 23.68 -5.43
CA GLU A 351 -12.60 24.81 -6.10
C GLU A 351 -12.04 24.44 -7.48
N ALA A 352 -11.59 23.19 -7.63
CA ALA A 352 -11.05 22.68 -8.89
C ALA A 352 -12.11 22.20 -9.88
N ALA A 353 -13.36 22.00 -9.45
CA ALA A 353 -14.45 21.62 -10.34
C ALA A 353 -14.57 22.65 -11.48
N PRO A 354 -14.75 22.22 -12.74
CA PRO A 354 -15.08 23.15 -13.79
C PRO A 354 -16.35 23.89 -13.37
N THR A 355 -16.30 25.22 -13.30
CA THR A 355 -17.53 26.00 -13.39
C THR A 355 -18.11 25.62 -14.73
N ASP A 356 -19.21 24.86 -14.74
CA ASP A 356 -19.99 24.64 -15.95
C ASP A 356 -20.27 26.04 -16.51
N SER A 357 -19.52 26.41 -17.54
CA SER A 357 -19.65 27.69 -18.18
C SER A 357 -21.03 27.70 -18.79
N ALA A 358 -21.93 28.40 -18.12
CA ALA A 358 -23.21 28.85 -18.63
C ALA A 358 -22.99 29.37 -20.05
N GLY A 359 -23.38 28.55 -21.01
CA GLY A 359 -23.09 28.74 -22.42
C GLY A 359 -24.04 27.93 -23.29
N MET A 360 -25.29 27.77 -22.85
CA MET A 360 -26.42 27.64 -23.78
C MET A 360 -26.52 28.96 -24.55
N GLY A 361 -25.64 29.12 -25.53
CA GLY A 361 -25.85 30.06 -26.62
C GLY A 361 -26.92 29.47 -27.53
N THR A 362 -28.17 29.78 -27.23
CA THR A 362 -29.23 29.73 -28.25
C THR A 362 -28.86 30.70 -29.36
N LYS A 363 -28.56 30.16 -30.54
CA LYS A 363 -28.89 30.77 -31.82
C LYS A 363 -29.45 29.71 -32.75
#